data_AF-A0A529HNE1-F1
#
_entry.id   AF-A0A529HNE1-F1
#
_cell.length_a   1.000
_cell.length_b   1.000
_cell.length_c   1.000
_cell.angle_alpha   90.00
_cell.angle_beta   90.00
_cell.angle_gamma   90.00
#
_symmetry.space_group_name_H-M   'P 1'
#
loop_
_entity.id
_entity.type
_entity.pdbx_description
1 polymer ?
#
loop_
_entity_poly.entity_id
_entity_poly.type
_entity_poly.pdbx_seq_one_letter_code
_entity_poly.pdbx_strand_id
1 'polypeptide(L)'
;PAYKQEDRVFYNARDMAVVRGHIGGFPIVLASATPSVESRVNASQGRYHRAVLSSRFAEAALPDLKSIDMRRAPPARGGFLSAVLLEQMERTLGKKEQSLLFLNRRGYAPLTLCRVCGHRFGCPVCSAWLVEHRFRGQLVCHHCGHNERRPESCPECGTLDHLVACGPGVERIAEE
;
A
#
# COMPACT_ATOMS: atom_id res chain seq x y z
N PRO A 1 -6.72 7.69 -11.18
CA PRO A 1 -7.28 8.69 -10.24
C PRO A 1 -8.45 9.43 -10.92
N ALA A 2 -9.64 9.51 -10.30
CA ALA A 2 -10.83 10.06 -10.98
C ALA A 2 -10.81 11.59 -11.15
N TYR A 3 -10.15 12.33 -10.25
CA TYR A 3 -10.14 13.81 -10.25
C TYR A 3 -8.81 14.44 -10.67
N LYS A 4 -7.79 13.64 -11.03
CA LYS A 4 -6.49 14.13 -11.46
C LYS A 4 -6.31 13.80 -12.94
N GLN A 5 -6.22 14.84 -13.77
CA GLN A 5 -5.86 14.70 -15.18
C GLN A 5 -4.34 14.78 -15.29
N GLU A 6 -3.76 13.75 -15.90
CA GLU A 6 -2.32 13.65 -16.16
C GLU A 6 -2.04 13.49 -17.66
N ASP A 7 -3.08 13.54 -18.51
CA ASP A 7 -2.92 13.62 -19.96
C ASP A 7 -3.15 15.06 -20.45
N ARG A 8 -2.25 15.53 -21.33
CA ARG A 8 -2.20 16.88 -21.92
C ARG A 8 -2.17 18.01 -20.89
N VAL A 9 -3.33 18.42 -20.39
CA VAL A 9 -3.49 19.55 -19.47
C VAL A 9 -3.60 19.00 -18.06
N PHE A 10 -2.58 19.26 -17.25
CA PHE A 10 -2.53 18.73 -15.91
C PHE A 10 -3.38 19.59 -14.99
N TYR A 11 -4.39 18.99 -14.38
CA TYR A 11 -5.21 19.66 -13.38
C TYR A 11 -5.78 18.67 -12.36
N ASN A 12 -6.19 19.22 -11.21
CA ASN A 12 -6.93 18.50 -10.20
C ASN A 12 -8.33 19.11 -10.08
N ALA A 13 -9.36 18.36 -10.48
CA ALA A 13 -10.74 18.81 -10.49
C ALA A 13 -11.25 19.26 -9.11
N ARG A 14 -10.77 18.62 -8.02
CA ARG A 14 -11.08 19.04 -6.64
C ARG A 14 -10.60 20.47 -6.40
N ASP A 15 -9.35 20.74 -6.76
CA ASP A 15 -8.72 22.04 -6.51
C ASP A 15 -9.34 23.12 -7.41
N MET A 16 -9.64 22.77 -8.68
CA MET A 16 -10.34 23.65 -9.60
C MET A 16 -11.76 23.98 -9.12
N ALA A 17 -12.48 23.03 -8.52
CA ALA A 17 -13.80 23.29 -7.95
C ALA A 17 -13.72 24.29 -6.78
N VAL A 18 -12.73 24.15 -5.89
CA VAL A 18 -12.50 25.10 -4.79
C VAL A 18 -12.19 26.51 -5.32
N VAL A 19 -11.30 26.62 -6.31
CA VAL A 19 -10.99 27.90 -6.97
C VAL A 19 -12.24 28.49 -7.62
N ARG A 20 -13.03 27.67 -8.33
CA ARG A 20 -14.26 28.13 -8.98
C ARG A 20 -15.30 28.63 -7.98
N GLY A 21 -15.49 27.94 -6.86
CA GLY A 21 -16.39 28.39 -5.79
C GLY A 21 -15.93 29.71 -5.17
N HIS A 22 -14.62 29.88 -4.99
CA HIS A 22 -14.06 31.15 -4.51
C HIS A 22 -14.32 32.30 -5.49
N ILE A 23 -14.03 32.12 -6.79
CA ILE A 23 -14.28 33.14 -7.84
C ILE A 23 -15.77 33.46 -7.95
N GLY A 24 -16.63 32.45 -7.86
CA GLY A 24 -18.07 32.60 -8.01
C GLY A 24 -18.81 33.03 -6.75
N GLY A 25 -18.13 33.14 -5.61
CA GLY A 25 -18.76 33.51 -4.34
C GLY A 25 -19.76 32.48 -3.79
N PHE A 26 -19.59 31.18 -4.11
CA PHE A 26 -20.49 30.12 -3.66
C PHE A 26 -19.75 28.99 -2.93
N PRO A 27 -20.42 28.31 -1.98
CA PRO A 27 -19.78 27.26 -1.19
C PRO A 27 -19.49 26.00 -2.02
N ILE A 28 -18.41 25.31 -1.65
CA ILE A 28 -18.05 23.99 -2.18
C ILE A 28 -18.05 22.98 -1.05
N VAL A 29 -18.68 21.83 -1.27
CA VAL A 29 -18.72 20.72 -0.31
C VAL A 29 -17.83 19.59 -0.81
N LEU A 30 -16.78 19.28 -0.06
CA LEU A 30 -15.91 18.13 -0.31
C LEU A 30 -16.32 16.97 0.60
N ALA A 31 -17.20 16.09 0.11
CA ALA A 31 -17.68 14.94 0.86
C ALA A 31 -16.75 13.72 0.66
N SER A 32 -16.27 13.13 1.76
CA SER A 32 -15.44 11.92 1.70
C SER A 32 -15.45 11.16 3.04
N ALA A 33 -15.55 9.83 2.97
CA ALA A 33 -15.32 8.97 4.13
C ALA A 33 -13.82 8.82 4.49
N THR A 34 -12.94 9.00 3.49
CA THR A 34 -11.48 8.92 3.62
C THR A 34 -10.86 10.18 3.00
N PRO A 35 -10.99 11.34 3.65
CA PRO A 35 -10.56 12.61 3.06
C PRO A 35 -9.09 12.57 2.69
N SER A 36 -8.77 13.15 1.53
CA SER A 36 -7.39 13.33 1.09
C SER A 36 -6.58 14.10 2.15
N VAL A 37 -5.27 13.83 2.21
CA VAL A 37 -4.38 14.47 3.19
C VAL A 37 -4.42 15.99 3.04
N GLU A 38 -4.45 16.51 1.81
CA GLU A 38 -4.48 17.95 1.56
C GLU A 38 -5.78 18.58 2.07
N SER A 39 -6.93 17.94 1.82
CA SER A 39 -8.22 18.41 2.37
C SER A 39 -8.23 18.41 3.90
N ARG A 40 -7.64 17.38 4.52
CA ARG A 40 -7.53 17.28 5.98
C ARG A 40 -6.65 18.40 6.54
N VAL A 41 -5.53 18.72 5.90
CA VAL A 41 -4.63 19.80 6.32
C VAL A 41 -5.29 21.17 6.16
N ASN A 42 -5.96 21.42 5.03
CA ASN A 42 -6.71 22.68 4.85
C ASN A 42 -7.80 22.86 5.91
N ALA A 43 -8.48 21.79 6.30
CA ALA A 43 -9.43 21.82 7.41
C ALA A 43 -8.76 22.08 8.76
N SER A 44 -7.63 21.41 9.06
CA SER A 44 -6.91 21.62 10.33
C SER A 44 -6.29 23.01 10.46
N GLN A 45 -5.94 23.64 9.33
CA GLN A 45 -5.46 25.02 9.26
C GLN A 45 -6.59 26.06 9.25
N GLY A 46 -7.86 25.64 9.33
CA GLY A 46 -9.01 26.54 9.32
C GLY A 46 -9.36 27.13 7.94
N ARG A 47 -8.68 26.71 6.86
CA ARG A 47 -9.01 27.13 5.49
C ARG A 47 -10.33 26.53 5.02
N TYR A 48 -10.66 25.32 5.48
CA TYR A 48 -11.94 24.66 5.26
C TYR A 48 -12.67 24.44 6.59
N HIS A 49 -14.00 24.53 6.56
CA HIS A 49 -14.83 24.08 7.66
C HIS A 49 -14.99 22.54 7.61
N ARG A 50 -14.82 21.87 8.75
CA ARG A 50 -14.94 20.41 8.86
C ARG A 50 -16.24 20.02 9.55
N ALA A 51 -17.17 19.46 8.78
CA ALA A 51 -18.36 18.77 9.31
C ALA A 51 -18.08 17.26 9.39
N VAL A 52 -18.41 16.63 10.54
CA VAL A 52 -18.20 15.20 10.77
C VAL A 52 -19.53 14.52 11.01
N LEU A 53 -19.81 13.45 10.26
CA LEU A 53 -20.90 12.53 10.51
C LEU A 53 -20.33 11.33 11.27
N SER A 54 -20.58 11.25 12.58
CA SER A 54 -19.96 10.26 13.47
C SER A 54 -20.63 8.88 13.43
N SER A 55 -21.89 8.81 13.01
CA SER A 55 -22.65 7.56 12.89
C SER A 55 -22.65 7.02 11.47
N ARG A 56 -22.65 5.69 11.36
CA ARG A 56 -22.89 5.00 10.09
C ARG A 56 -24.38 4.94 9.81
N PHE A 57 -24.74 4.98 8.54
CA PHE A 57 -26.11 4.68 8.12
C PHE A 57 -26.52 3.30 8.66
N ALA A 58 -27.71 3.22 9.25
CA ALA A 58 -28.31 2.00 9.79
C ALA A 58 -27.44 1.22 10.80
N GLU A 59 -26.59 1.91 11.58
CA GLU A 59 -25.74 1.30 12.62
C GLU A 59 -24.84 0.14 12.13
N ALA A 60 -24.49 0.14 10.83
CA ALA A 60 -23.69 -0.93 10.24
C ALA A 60 -22.37 -1.15 11.02
N ALA A 61 -22.18 -2.37 11.50
CA ALA A 61 -20.98 -2.77 12.23
C ALA A 61 -19.74 -2.80 11.31
N LEU A 62 -18.56 -2.56 11.89
CA LEU A 62 -17.30 -2.81 11.21
C LEU A 62 -17.05 -4.32 11.09
N PRO A 63 -16.36 -4.78 10.02
CA PRO A 63 -15.94 -6.17 9.92
C PRO A 63 -14.93 -6.52 11.02
N ASP A 64 -14.88 -7.80 11.41
CA ASP A 64 -13.80 -8.32 12.22
C ASP A 64 -12.50 -8.33 11.42
N LEU A 65 -11.44 -7.74 11.97
CA LEU A 65 -10.15 -7.56 11.31
C LEU A 65 -9.09 -8.38 12.02
N LYS A 66 -8.39 -9.23 11.26
CA LYS A 66 -7.28 -10.05 11.76
C LYS A 66 -6.02 -9.81 10.93
N SER A 67 -4.89 -9.77 11.60
CA SER A 67 -3.58 -9.75 10.95
C SER A 67 -2.96 -11.15 10.99
N ILE A 68 -2.27 -11.54 9.91
CA ILE A 68 -1.53 -12.80 9.83
C ILE A 68 -0.05 -12.47 9.85
N ASP A 69 0.66 -12.93 10.88
CA ASP A 69 2.12 -12.85 10.92
C ASP A 69 2.72 -13.90 10.00
N MET A 70 3.18 -13.46 8.83
CA MET A 70 3.76 -14.31 7.79
C MET A 70 5.06 -15.01 8.22
N ARG A 71 5.68 -14.61 9.34
CA ARG A 71 6.84 -15.32 9.91
C ARG A 71 6.41 -16.57 10.69
N ARG A 72 5.21 -16.54 11.28
CA ARG A 72 4.63 -17.65 12.05
C ARG A 72 3.79 -18.59 11.19
N ALA A 73 3.15 -18.04 10.16
CA ALA A 73 2.40 -18.78 9.16
C ALA A 73 2.96 -18.50 7.75
N PRO A 74 4.20 -18.92 7.46
CA PRO A 74 4.79 -18.71 6.14
C PRO A 74 3.97 -19.47 5.07
N PRO A 75 3.93 -18.95 3.84
CA PRO A 75 3.32 -19.68 2.73
C PRO A 75 4.10 -20.97 2.45
N ALA A 76 3.45 -21.92 1.79
CA ALA A 76 4.12 -23.10 1.27
C ALA A 76 5.28 -22.70 0.33
N ARG A 77 6.26 -23.59 0.17
CA ARG A 77 7.42 -23.32 -0.68
C ARG A 77 6.96 -23.02 -2.11
N GLY A 78 7.25 -21.81 -2.58
CA GLY A 78 6.87 -21.35 -3.92
C GLY A 78 5.61 -20.48 -3.96
N GLY A 79 4.78 -20.50 -2.92
CA GLY A 79 3.57 -19.69 -2.81
C GLY A 79 3.77 -18.35 -2.07
N PHE A 80 2.70 -17.58 -2.02
CA PHE A 80 2.61 -16.26 -1.40
C PHE A 80 1.50 -16.16 -0.37
N LEU A 81 0.45 -16.99 -0.47
CA LEU A 81 -0.67 -16.98 0.45
C LEU A 81 -0.38 -17.89 1.65
N SER A 82 -0.60 -17.37 2.86
CA SER A 82 -0.48 -18.19 4.07
C SER A 82 -1.57 -19.27 4.10
N ALA A 83 -1.27 -20.42 4.72
CA ALA A 83 -2.26 -21.48 4.93
C ALA A 83 -3.52 -20.98 5.67
N VAL A 84 -3.35 -20.04 6.61
CA VAL A 84 -4.46 -19.41 7.34
C VAL A 84 -5.39 -18.64 6.40
N LEU A 85 -4.83 -17.89 5.45
CA LEU A 85 -5.63 -17.13 4.48
C LEU A 85 -6.36 -18.07 3.51
N LEU A 86 -5.67 -19.10 3.01
CA LEU A 86 -6.26 -20.11 2.13
C LEU A 86 -7.46 -20.80 2.78
N GLU A 87 -7.33 -21.22 4.04
CA GLU A 87 -8.42 -21.84 4.78
C GLU A 87 -9.63 -20.89 4.93
N GLN A 88 -9.42 -19.60 5.21
CA GLN A 88 -10.53 -18.64 5.29
C GLN A 88 -11.19 -18.38 3.93
N MET A 89 -10.42 -18.39 2.85
CA MET A 89 -10.95 -18.28 1.49
C MET A 89 -11.81 -19.50 1.13
N GLU A 90 -11.32 -20.71 1.41
CA GLU A 90 -12.07 -21.95 1.20
C GLU A 90 -13.40 -21.96 1.98
N ARG A 91 -13.39 -21.54 3.24
CA ARG A 91 -14.61 -21.41 4.06
C ARG A 91 -15.60 -20.40 3.47
N THR A 92 -15.10 -19.27 2.96
CA THR A 92 -15.93 -18.23 2.32
C THR A 92 -16.57 -18.77 1.04
N LEU A 93 -15.77 -19.40 0.17
CA LEU A 93 -16.25 -19.99 -1.08
C LEU A 93 -17.20 -21.16 -0.84
N GLY A 94 -16.97 -21.97 0.21
CA GLY A 94 -17.86 -23.05 0.62
C GLY A 94 -19.26 -22.59 1.02
N LYS A 95 -19.38 -21.32 1.47
CA LYS A 95 -20.67 -20.65 1.72
C LYS A 95 -21.30 -20.03 0.48
N LYS A 96 -20.69 -20.20 -0.70
CA LYS A 96 -21.06 -19.54 -1.96
C LYS A 96 -20.94 -18.01 -1.91
N GLU A 97 -20.03 -17.51 -1.08
CA GLU A 97 -19.69 -16.10 -0.98
C GLU A 97 -18.45 -15.78 -1.84
N GLN A 98 -18.00 -14.52 -1.87
CA GLN A 98 -16.86 -14.08 -2.66
C GLN A 98 -15.72 -13.61 -1.76
N SER A 99 -14.48 -13.93 -2.16
CA SER A 99 -13.25 -13.38 -1.56
C SER A 99 -12.62 -12.37 -2.51
N LEU A 100 -12.24 -11.21 -1.98
CA LEU A 100 -11.55 -10.14 -2.72
C LEU A 100 -10.12 -9.99 -2.20
N LEU A 101 -9.13 -10.28 -3.05
CA LEU A 101 -7.72 -10.08 -2.74
C LEU A 101 -7.25 -8.72 -3.28
N PHE A 102 -6.80 -7.84 -2.39
CA PHE A 102 -6.22 -6.56 -2.76
C PHE A 102 -4.69 -6.67 -2.82
N LEU A 103 -4.14 -6.38 -3.99
CA LEU A 103 -2.70 -6.40 -4.26
C LEU A 103 -2.27 -5.05 -4.84
N ASN A 104 -1.01 -4.67 -4.60
CA ASN A 104 -0.45 -3.46 -5.19
C ASN A 104 -0.41 -3.59 -6.74
N ARG A 105 -0.90 -2.55 -7.44
CA ARG A 105 -1.06 -2.52 -8.92
C ARG A 105 0.30 -2.48 -9.66
N ARG A 106 0.30 -3.02 -10.89
CA ARG A 106 1.39 -3.14 -11.90
C ARG A 106 2.62 -2.24 -11.67
N GLY A 107 3.73 -2.85 -11.25
CA GLY A 107 5.03 -2.18 -11.17
C GLY A 107 6.02 -2.92 -10.27
N TYR A 108 7.13 -3.36 -10.86
CA TYR A 108 8.21 -4.10 -10.20
C TYR A 108 9.18 -3.15 -9.52
N ALA A 109 8.99 -2.94 -8.22
CA ALA A 109 10.08 -2.55 -7.33
C ALA A 109 9.96 -3.41 -6.08
N PRO A 110 10.28 -4.71 -6.18
CA PRO A 110 10.07 -5.59 -5.06
C PRO A 110 11.03 -5.18 -3.95
N LEU A 111 10.47 -4.83 -2.80
CA LEU A 111 11.28 -4.63 -1.60
C LEU A 111 11.88 -5.97 -1.22
N THR A 112 13.19 -6.01 -1.02
CA THR A 112 13.85 -7.21 -0.52
C THR A 112 13.68 -7.26 0.99
N LEU A 113 13.24 -8.41 1.49
CA LEU A 113 13.08 -8.66 2.92
C LEU A 113 13.61 -10.03 3.31
N CYS A 114 13.97 -10.19 4.59
CA CYS A 114 14.29 -11.49 5.16
C CYS A 114 12.99 -12.23 5.53
N ARG A 115 12.76 -13.43 4.98
CA ARG A 115 11.58 -14.24 5.34
C ARG A 115 11.57 -14.73 6.79
N VAL A 116 12.72 -14.78 7.44
CA VAL A 116 12.87 -15.30 8.80
C VAL A 116 12.53 -14.23 9.83
N CYS A 117 13.24 -13.10 9.83
CA CYS A 117 13.04 -12.05 10.84
C CYS A 117 12.14 -10.90 10.38
N GLY A 118 11.94 -10.72 9.06
CA GLY A 118 11.21 -9.59 8.50
C GLY A 118 12.07 -8.34 8.25
N HIS A 119 13.39 -8.44 8.36
CA HIS A 119 14.32 -7.33 8.07
C HIS A 119 14.04 -6.73 6.69
N ARG A 120 14.07 -5.39 6.62
CA ARG A 120 13.92 -4.60 5.40
C ARG A 120 15.11 -3.65 5.29
N PHE A 121 15.62 -3.47 4.08
CA PHE A 121 16.77 -2.63 3.83
C PHE A 121 16.38 -1.16 3.75
N GLY A 122 16.63 -0.41 4.84
CA GLY A 122 16.45 1.03 4.89
C GLY A 122 17.66 1.76 4.30
N CYS A 123 17.42 2.91 3.67
CA CYS A 123 18.51 3.77 3.22
C CYS A 123 19.22 4.40 4.44
N PRO A 124 20.56 4.39 4.51
CA PRO A 124 21.29 5.05 5.59
C PRO A 124 21.32 6.58 5.47
N VAL A 125 21.01 7.12 4.28
CA VAL A 125 21.05 8.55 3.98
C VAL A 125 19.69 9.23 4.16
N CYS A 126 18.59 8.50 3.96
CA CYS A 126 17.23 9.04 4.07
C CYS A 126 16.26 7.98 4.60
N SER A 127 15.01 8.35 4.92
CA SER A 127 14.02 7.44 5.50
C SER A 127 13.33 6.50 4.49
N ALA A 128 13.86 6.38 3.26
CA ALA A 128 13.29 5.54 2.22
C ALA A 128 13.81 4.10 2.31
N TRP A 129 13.05 3.15 1.77
CA TRP A 129 13.49 1.77 1.61
C TRP A 129 14.32 1.60 0.33
N LEU A 130 15.31 0.72 0.38
CA LEU A 130 16.09 0.32 -0.79
C LEU A 130 15.30 -0.68 -1.64
N VAL A 131 15.40 -0.51 -2.96
CA VAL A 131 14.79 -1.39 -3.96
C VAL A 131 15.88 -2.23 -4.62
N GLU A 132 15.65 -3.53 -4.76
CA GLU A 132 16.61 -4.40 -5.42
C GLU A 132 16.54 -4.32 -6.94
N HIS A 133 17.66 -3.94 -7.54
CA HIS A 133 17.93 -4.03 -8.96
C HIS A 133 18.61 -5.36 -9.25
N ARG A 134 17.82 -6.43 -9.39
CA ARG A 134 18.30 -7.82 -9.49
C ARG A 134 19.40 -8.03 -10.53
N PHE A 135 19.23 -7.46 -11.74
CA PHE A 135 20.22 -7.58 -12.82
C PHE A 135 21.58 -6.96 -12.49
N ARG A 136 21.62 -6.01 -11.55
CA ARG A 136 22.85 -5.35 -11.09
C ARG A 136 23.37 -5.90 -9.75
N GLY A 137 22.60 -6.75 -9.08
CA GLY A 137 22.92 -7.23 -7.73
C GLY A 137 23.00 -6.11 -6.67
N GLN A 138 22.24 -5.02 -6.88
CA GLN A 138 22.32 -3.80 -6.06
C GLN A 138 21.00 -3.48 -5.37
N LEU A 139 21.11 -2.93 -4.17
CA LEU A 139 20.04 -2.25 -3.46
C LEU A 139 20.18 -0.75 -3.72
N VAL A 140 19.11 -0.09 -4.18
CA VAL A 140 19.15 1.31 -4.62
C VAL A 140 18.04 2.12 -3.97
N CYS A 141 18.39 3.28 -3.44
CA CYS A 141 17.46 4.30 -2.99
C CYS A 141 17.03 5.19 -4.16
N HIS A 142 15.76 5.15 -4.53
CA HIS A 142 15.21 6.01 -5.59
C HIS A 142 14.93 7.46 -5.16
N HIS A 143 15.11 7.78 -3.87
CA HIS A 143 14.92 9.13 -3.36
C HIS A 143 16.23 9.94 -3.39
N CYS A 144 17.34 9.37 -2.92
CA CYS A 144 18.62 10.08 -2.81
C CYS A 144 19.76 9.49 -3.64
N GLY A 145 19.55 8.37 -4.34
CA GLY A 145 20.55 7.73 -5.19
C GLY A 145 21.59 6.86 -4.47
N HIS A 146 21.51 6.72 -3.13
CA HIS A 146 22.34 5.76 -2.38
C HIS A 146 22.21 4.36 -2.97
N ASN A 147 23.31 3.65 -3.10
CA ASN A 147 23.29 2.26 -3.54
C ASN A 147 24.35 1.43 -2.82
N GLU A 148 24.05 0.16 -2.65
CA GLU A 148 24.91 -0.81 -2.00
C GLU A 148 24.73 -2.20 -2.63
N ARG A 149 25.69 -3.09 -2.40
CA ARG A 149 25.56 -4.49 -2.85
C ARG A 149 24.51 -5.20 -2.01
N ARG A 150 23.73 -6.07 -2.64
CA ARG A 150 22.85 -6.99 -1.89
C ARG A 150 23.72 -7.97 -1.10
N PRO A 151 23.56 -8.07 0.23
CA PRO A 151 24.30 -9.05 1.01
C PRO A 151 23.81 -10.48 0.75
N GLU A 152 24.66 -11.46 1.03
CA GLU A 152 24.31 -12.89 0.89
C GLU A 152 23.50 -13.40 2.10
N SER A 153 23.82 -12.89 3.30
CA SER A 153 23.09 -13.16 4.55
C SER A 153 22.28 -11.95 4.98
N CYS A 154 21.19 -12.20 5.72
CA CYS A 154 20.47 -11.12 6.40
C CYS A 154 21.39 -10.44 7.44
N PRO A 155 21.54 -9.10 7.43
CA PRO A 155 22.40 -8.41 8.39
C PRO A 155 21.83 -8.42 9.82
N GLU A 156 20.53 -8.70 9.99
CA GLU A 156 19.86 -8.69 11.28
C GLU A 156 19.87 -10.07 11.98
N CYS A 157 19.65 -11.16 11.23
CA CYS A 157 19.57 -12.51 11.82
C CYS A 157 20.64 -13.50 11.31
N GLY A 158 21.51 -13.07 10.38
CA GLY A 158 22.60 -13.89 9.84
C GLY A 158 22.18 -15.01 8.88
N THR A 159 20.88 -15.24 8.66
CA THR A 159 20.43 -16.35 7.81
C THR A 159 20.78 -16.11 6.34
N LEU A 160 21.43 -17.10 5.72
CA LEU A 160 21.79 -17.15 4.29
C LEU A 160 20.57 -17.50 3.42
N ASP A 161 20.54 -17.08 2.15
CA ASP A 161 19.55 -17.51 1.15
C ASP A 161 18.06 -17.26 1.47
N HIS A 162 17.77 -16.42 2.48
CA HIS A 162 16.41 -16.10 2.92
C HIS A 162 15.96 -14.67 2.59
N LEU A 163 16.77 -13.94 1.81
CA LEU A 163 16.43 -12.61 1.28
C LEU A 163 15.60 -12.74 0.02
N VAL A 164 14.34 -12.35 0.10
CA VAL A 164 13.37 -12.49 -0.98
C VAL A 164 12.78 -11.16 -1.37
N ALA A 165 12.41 -11.04 -2.63
CA ALA A 165 11.69 -9.90 -3.11
C ALA A 165 10.18 -10.06 -2.79
N CYS A 166 9.60 -9.05 -2.16
CA CYS A 166 8.20 -8.99 -1.77
C CYS A 166 7.38 -8.21 -2.80
N GLY A 167 6.23 -8.77 -3.18
CA GLY A 167 5.36 -8.22 -4.24
C GLY A 167 5.19 -9.20 -5.39
N PRO A 168 4.40 -10.28 -5.21
CA PRO A 168 4.13 -11.25 -6.27
C PRO A 168 3.49 -10.61 -7.52
N GLY A 169 2.81 -9.48 -7.34
CA GLY A 169 1.95 -8.91 -8.39
C GLY A 169 0.65 -9.70 -8.53
N VAL A 170 -0.25 -9.19 -9.35
CA VAL A 170 -1.57 -9.82 -9.56
C VAL A 170 -1.45 -11.13 -10.35
N GLU A 171 -0.56 -11.17 -11.35
CA GLU A 171 -0.39 -12.33 -12.24
C GLU A 171 0.06 -13.57 -11.45
N ARG A 172 1.09 -13.45 -10.62
CA ARG A 172 1.60 -14.60 -9.85
C ARG A 172 0.65 -15.09 -8.78
N ILE A 173 -0.24 -14.22 -8.25
CA ILE A 173 -1.27 -14.65 -7.31
C ILE A 173 -2.44 -15.33 -8.03
N ALA A 174 -2.70 -14.99 -9.30
CA ALA A 174 -3.75 -15.65 -10.09
C ALA A 174 -3.31 -17.04 -10.60
N GLU A 175 -2.01 -17.28 -10.76
CA GLU A 175 -1.43 -18.58 -11.12
C GLU A 175 -1.34 -19.56 -9.94
N GLU A 176 -1.30 -19.04 -8.70
CA GLU A 176 -1.32 -19.81 -7.45
C GLU A 176 -2.74 -20.26 -7.09
#